data_AF-A0A7V8NRD9-F1
#
_entry.id   AF-A0A7V8NRD9-F1
#
_cell.length_a   1.000
_cell.length_b   1.000
_cell.length_c   1.000
_cell.angle_alpha   90.00
_cell.angle_beta   90.00
_cell.angle_gamma   90.00
#
_symmetry.space_group_name_H-M   'P 1'
#
loop_
_entity.id
_entity.type
_entity.pdbx_description
1 polymer ?
#
loop_
_entity_poly.entity_id
_entity_poly.type
_entity_poly.pdbx_seq_one_letter_code
_entity_poly.pdbx_strand_id
1 'polypeptide(L)'
;MKADIYGVMAEFDNPTALVNATRAVRDRGYRKLDAYTPFPIEELNDVLHLHKNKLPLIVLAGGILGGLTGYLLQYFVTVIYFPINVGGRPLHSWPSYIIITFELTILFGAIST
;
A
#
# COMPACT_ATOMS: atom_id res chain seq x y z
N MET A 1 18.83 32.24 -15.35
CA MET A 1 18.24 30.91 -15.63
C MET A 1 16.75 31.12 -15.91
N LYS A 2 16.27 30.78 -17.10
CA LYS A 2 14.85 30.86 -17.46
C LYS A 2 14.19 29.59 -16.91
N ALA A 3 13.14 29.71 -16.11
CA ALA A 3 12.44 28.53 -15.59
C ALA A 3 11.79 27.77 -16.76
N ASP A 4 12.02 26.45 -16.83
CA ASP A 4 11.34 25.59 -17.80
C ASP A 4 9.85 25.51 -17.47
N ILE A 5 9.02 25.54 -18.52
CA ILE A 5 7.56 25.45 -18.38
C ILE A 5 7.18 24.00 -18.03
N TYR A 6 6.60 23.80 -16.85
CA TYR A 6 6.10 22.49 -16.40
C TYR A 6 4.86 22.04 -17.18
N GLY A 7 3.90 22.94 -17.39
CA GLY A 7 2.65 22.64 -18.08
C GLY A 7 1.61 23.76 -17.99
N VAL A 8 0.38 23.42 -18.39
CA VAL A 8 -0.82 24.27 -18.29
C VAL A 8 -1.84 23.63 -17.36
N MET A 9 -2.61 24.44 -16.64
CA MET A 9 -3.66 24.00 -15.72
C MET A 9 -4.98 24.70 -16.08
N ALA A 10 -6.09 23.99 -15.93
CA ALA A 10 -7.43 24.52 -16.13
C ALA A 10 -8.30 24.18 -14.91
N GLU A 11 -9.11 25.14 -14.48
CA GLU A 11 -10.06 24.99 -13.38
C GLU A 11 -11.46 24.70 -13.92
N PHE A 12 -12.23 23.88 -13.20
CA PHE A 12 -13.56 23.46 -13.60
C PHE A 12 -14.52 23.52 -12.41
N ASP A 13 -15.70 24.11 -12.62
CA ASP A 13 -16.71 24.29 -11.56
C ASP A 13 -17.43 23.01 -11.17
N ASN A 14 -17.41 21.98 -12.03
CA ASN A 14 -18.12 20.73 -11.79
C ASN A 14 -17.31 19.49 -12.23
N PRO A 15 -17.48 18.36 -11.53
CA PRO A 15 -16.86 17.06 -11.84
C PRO A 15 -17.01 16.61 -13.29
N THR A 16 -18.22 16.76 -13.85
CA THR A 16 -18.55 16.28 -15.18
C THR A 16 -17.78 17.04 -16.27
N ALA A 17 -17.63 18.35 -16.11
CA ALA A 17 -16.86 19.20 -17.01
C ALA A 17 -15.38 18.82 -16.99
N LEU A 18 -14.83 18.55 -15.79
CA LEU A 18 -13.47 18.06 -15.64
C LEU A 18 -13.26 16.72 -16.37
N VAL A 19 -14.11 15.72 -16.12
CA VAL A 19 -14.02 14.38 -16.78
C VAL A 19 -14.08 14.51 -18.30
N ASN A 20 -15.03 15.29 -18.82
CA ASN A 20 -15.19 15.51 -20.26
C ASN A 20 -13.97 16.22 -20.87
N ALA A 21 -13.42 17.22 -20.19
CA ALA A 21 -12.22 17.92 -20.63
C ALA A 21 -11.00 17.00 -20.63
N THR A 22 -10.80 16.22 -19.56
CA THR A 22 -9.71 15.23 -19.49
C THR A 22 -9.83 14.21 -20.61
N ARG A 23 -11.04 13.72 -20.90
CA ARG A 23 -11.30 12.80 -22.02
C ARG A 23 -10.97 13.43 -23.37
N ALA A 24 -11.46 14.65 -23.63
CA ALA A 24 -11.19 15.35 -24.89
C ALA A 24 -9.69 15.60 -25.11
N VAL A 25 -8.95 15.96 -24.05
CA VAL A 25 -7.50 16.16 -24.13
C VAL A 25 -6.78 14.82 -24.33
N ARG A 26 -7.24 13.75 -23.69
CA ARG A 26 -6.70 12.39 -23.90
C ARG A 26 -6.91 11.90 -25.34
N ASP A 27 -8.09 12.13 -25.89
CA ASP A 27 -8.46 11.74 -27.27
C ASP A 27 -7.62 12.49 -28.31
N ARG A 28 -7.19 13.71 -27.99
CA ARG A 28 -6.21 14.48 -28.78
C ARG A 28 -4.77 13.97 -28.68
N GLY A 29 -4.53 12.88 -27.95
CA GLY A 29 -3.24 12.20 -27.88
C GLY A 29 -2.34 12.62 -26.71
N TYR A 30 -2.79 13.51 -25.83
CA TYR A 30 -2.00 13.91 -24.66
C TYR A 30 -1.97 12.79 -23.62
N ARG A 31 -0.76 12.33 -23.26
CA ARG A 31 -0.56 11.22 -22.32
C ARG A 31 -0.11 11.62 -20.93
N LYS A 32 0.63 12.74 -20.81
CA LYS A 32 1.03 13.34 -19.53
C LYS A 32 -0.07 14.26 -19.04
N LEU A 33 -1.04 13.70 -18.31
CA LEU A 33 -2.19 14.41 -17.76
C LEU A 33 -2.36 14.01 -16.31
N ASP A 34 -2.57 15.01 -15.45
CA ASP A 34 -2.94 14.84 -14.05
C ASP A 34 -4.25 15.60 -13.80
N ALA A 35 -5.12 15.05 -12.94
CA ALA A 35 -6.33 15.70 -12.50
C ALA A 35 -6.31 15.80 -10.97
N TYR A 36 -6.53 17.01 -10.46
CA TYR A 36 -6.55 17.28 -9.02
C TYR A 36 -7.99 17.48 -8.58
N THR A 37 -8.45 16.65 -7.63
CA THR A 37 -9.83 16.68 -7.15
C THR A 37 -9.86 16.56 -5.63
N PRO A 38 -10.81 17.23 -4.94
CA PRO A 38 -10.92 17.15 -3.47
C PRO A 38 -11.51 15.83 -2.98
N PHE A 39 -12.09 15.03 -3.88
CA PHE A 39 -12.66 13.71 -3.60
C PHE A 39 -12.40 12.77 -4.80
N PRO A 40 -12.46 11.44 -4.58
CA PRO A 40 -12.28 10.46 -5.66
C PRO A 40 -13.44 10.54 -6.67
N ILE A 41 -13.09 10.51 -7.96
CA ILE A 41 -14.03 10.47 -9.09
C ILE A 41 -13.65 9.25 -9.91
N GLU A 42 -14.53 8.25 -9.96
CA GLU A 42 -14.21 6.96 -10.57
C GLU A 42 -14.01 7.08 -12.09
N GLU A 43 -14.78 7.94 -12.76
CA GLU A 43 -14.67 8.18 -14.20
C GLU A 43 -13.32 8.80 -14.59
N LEU A 44 -12.66 9.53 -13.69
CA LEU A 44 -11.32 10.07 -13.94
C LEU A 44 -10.26 8.96 -13.93
N ASN A 45 -10.38 7.96 -13.05
CA ASN A 45 -9.44 6.84 -12.99
C ASN A 45 -9.45 6.04 -14.31
N ASP A 46 -10.63 5.86 -14.88
CA ASP A 46 -10.82 5.20 -16.16
C ASP A 46 -10.21 6.01 -17.31
N VAL A 47 -10.49 7.32 -17.39
CA VAL A 47 -9.94 8.19 -18.43
C VAL A 47 -8.42 8.34 -18.32
N LEU A 48 -7.89 8.39 -17.10
CA LEU A 48 -6.47 8.50 -16.83
C LEU A 48 -5.74 7.14 -16.92
N HIS A 49 -6.45 6.02 -17.08
CA HIS A 49 -5.88 4.67 -17.17
C HIS A 49 -4.96 4.36 -15.97
N LEU A 50 -5.35 4.75 -14.75
CA LEU A 50 -4.57 4.56 -13.52
C LEU A 50 -4.54 3.09 -13.02
N HIS A 51 -4.83 2.13 -13.89
CA HIS A 51 -5.29 0.78 -13.56
C HIS A 51 -4.22 -0.18 -13.00
N LYS A 52 -2.98 0.27 -12.73
CA LYS A 52 -1.92 -0.61 -12.23
C LYS A 52 -1.09 0.07 -11.14
N ASN A 53 -1.46 -0.20 -9.88
CA ASN A 53 -0.60 0.12 -8.75
C ASN A 53 0.14 -1.15 -8.28
N LYS A 54 1.46 -1.07 -8.12
CA LYS A 54 2.28 -2.15 -7.55
C LYS A 54 2.14 -2.26 -6.03
N LEU A 55 1.45 -1.29 -5.41
CA LEU A 55 1.29 -1.20 -3.98
C LEU A 55 0.75 -2.46 -3.30
N PRO A 56 -0.29 -3.15 -3.82
CA PRO A 56 -0.79 -4.38 -3.17
C PRO A 56 0.28 -5.47 -3.06
N LEU A 57 1.20 -5.55 -4.02
CA LEU A 57 2.29 -6.53 -4.00
C LEU A 57 3.38 -6.16 -2.98
N ILE A 58 3.64 -4.86 -2.80
CA ILE A 58 4.56 -4.34 -1.77
C ILE A 58 3.98 -4.62 -0.38
N VAL A 59 2.69 -4.36 -0.18
CA VAL A 59 1.97 -4.63 1.07
C VAL A 59 1.99 -6.12 1.40
N LEU A 60 1.77 -7.00 0.41
CA LEU A 60 1.86 -8.45 0.59
C LEU A 60 3.27 -8.88 1.02
N ALA A 61 4.30 -8.37 0.36
CA ALA A 61 5.68 -8.67 0.72
C ALA A 61 6.02 -8.19 2.14
N GLY A 62 5.57 -6.98 2.50
CA GLY A 62 5.70 -6.42 3.84
C GLY A 62 5.02 -7.30 4.89
N GLY A 63 3.76 -7.71 4.66
CA GLY A 63 3.02 -8.58 5.56
C GLY A 63 3.70 -9.94 5.77
N ILE A 64 4.19 -10.58 4.70
CA ILE A 64 4.93 -11.85 4.79
C ILE A 64 6.19 -11.68 5.64
N LEU A 65 6.96 -10.61 5.41
CA LEU A 65 8.17 -10.32 6.18
C LEU A 65 7.85 -10.06 7.66
N GLY A 66 6.77 -9.33 7.96
CA GLY A 66 6.31 -9.09 9.33
C GLY A 66 5.92 -10.37 10.05
N GLY A 67 5.10 -11.21 9.42
CA GLY A 67 4.68 -12.49 9.97
C GLY A 67 5.85 -13.45 10.23
N LEU A 68 6.77 -13.57 9.26
CA LEU A 68 7.99 -14.37 9.42
C LEU A 68 8.85 -13.85 10.56
N THR A 69 9.07 -12.54 10.63
CA THR A 69 9.86 -11.92 11.70
C THR A 69 9.23 -12.19 13.06
N GLY A 70 7.92 -12.03 13.20
CA GLY A 70 7.20 -12.29 14.44
C GLY A 70 7.25 -13.74 14.88
N TYR A 71 7.08 -14.68 13.95
CA TYR A 71 7.14 -16.10 14.28
C TYR A 71 8.57 -16.55 14.64
N LEU A 72 9.55 -16.17 13.82
CA LEU A 72 10.95 -16.57 13.99
C LEU A 72 11.57 -15.96 15.25
N LEU A 73 11.23 -14.71 15.59
CA LEU A 73 11.70 -14.07 16.82
C LEU A 73 11.20 -14.84 18.06
N GLN A 74 9.91 -15.17 18.10
CA GLN A 74 9.34 -15.92 19.22
C GLN A 74 9.97 -17.32 19.33
N TYR A 75 10.13 -18.02 18.20
CA TYR A 75 10.80 -19.30 18.16
C TYR A 75 12.25 -19.21 18.65
N PHE A 76 13.01 -18.22 18.16
CA PHE A 76 14.39 -18.00 18.56
C PHE A 76 14.51 -17.76 20.07
N VAL A 77 13.69 -16.87 20.63
CA VAL A 77 13.74 -16.54 22.06
C VAL A 77 13.37 -17.73 22.94
N THR A 78 12.27 -18.41 22.63
CA THR A 78 11.68 -19.43 23.51
C THR A 78 12.31 -20.82 23.37
N VAL A 79 12.87 -21.15 22.20
CA VAL A 79 13.43 -22.48 21.93
C VAL A 79 14.96 -22.47 21.94
N ILE A 80 15.59 -21.42 21.40
CA ILE A 80 17.05 -21.40 21.17
C ILE A 80 17.77 -20.59 22.25
N TYR A 81 17.37 -19.33 22.45
CA TYR A 81 18.13 -18.39 23.27
C TYR A 81 17.94 -18.63 24.77
N PHE A 82 16.68 -18.74 25.22
CA PHE A 82 16.38 -18.88 26.64
C PHE A 82 15.17 -19.80 26.89
N PRO A 83 15.37 -21.12 26.81
CA PRO A 83 14.29 -22.09 27.01
C PRO A 83 13.89 -22.17 28.50
N ILE A 84 12.75 -21.54 28.82
CA ILE A 84 12.13 -21.62 30.15
C ILE A 84 10.88 -22.49 30.09
N ASN A 85 10.70 -23.37 31.08
CA ASN A 85 9.42 -24.03 31.30
C ASN A 85 8.41 -23.05 31.93
N VAL A 86 7.45 -22.57 31.13
CA VAL A 86 6.36 -21.70 31.59
C VAL A 86 5.06 -22.48 31.65
N GLY A 87 4.66 -22.87 32.86
CA GLY A 87 3.39 -23.56 33.11
C GLY A 87 3.29 -24.97 32.52
N GLY A 88 4.42 -25.68 32.37
CA GLY A 88 4.46 -27.07 31.89
C GLY A 88 4.26 -27.23 30.38
N ARG A 89 4.20 -26.12 29.64
CA ARG A 89 3.94 -26.14 28.19
C ARG A 89 5.19 -26.52 27.39
N PRO A 90 5.03 -27.09 26.18
CA PRO A 90 6.15 -27.30 25.26
C PRO A 90 6.87 -25.98 24.98
N LEU A 91 8.20 -26.03 24.87
CA LEU A 91 9.03 -24.86 24.52
C LEU A 91 8.55 -24.23 23.21
N HIS A 92 8.20 -25.06 22.22
CA HIS A 92 7.55 -24.62 20.98
C HIS A 92 6.02 -24.62 21.12
N SER A 93 5.48 -23.58 21.74
CA SER A 93 4.02 -23.39 21.90
C SER A 93 3.43 -22.61 20.72
N TRP A 94 3.47 -23.21 19.53
CA TRP A 94 3.05 -22.55 18.28
C TRP A 94 1.66 -21.89 18.29
N PRO A 95 0.62 -22.38 19.00
CA PRO A 95 -0.68 -21.71 19.03
C PRO A 95 -0.62 -20.33 19.71
N SER A 96 0.25 -20.17 20.70
CA SER A 96 0.42 -18.89 21.40
C SER A 96 1.13 -17.86 20.54
N TYR A 97 1.90 -18.27 19.53
CA TYR A 97 2.66 -17.36 18.68
C TYR A 97 1.80 -16.68 17.61
N ILE A 98 0.64 -17.28 17.28
CA ILE A 98 -0.26 -16.82 16.23
C ILE A 98 -0.66 -15.36 16.43
N ILE A 99 -0.97 -14.97 17.68
CA ILE A 99 -1.43 -13.61 18.00
C ILE A 99 -0.36 -12.59 17.62
N ILE A 100 0.87 -12.78 18.08
CA ILE A 100 1.98 -11.84 17.82
C ILE A 100 2.40 -11.86 16.35
N THR A 101 2.41 -13.04 15.72
CA THR A 101 2.67 -13.17 14.28
C THR A 101 1.62 -12.43 13.44
N PHE A 102 0.35 -12.50 13.83
CA PHE A 102 -0.75 -11.78 13.17
C PHE A 102 -0.59 -10.26 13.31
N GLU A 103 -0.33 -9.76 14.53
CA GLU A 103 -0.10 -8.34 14.78
C GLU A 103 1.08 -7.79 13.96
N LEU A 104 2.19 -8.53 13.90
CA LEU A 104 3.36 -8.11 13.11
C LEU A 104 3.13 -8.19 11.60
N THR A 105 2.29 -9.12 11.13
CA THR A 105 1.84 -9.15 9.73
C THR A 105 1.08 -7.88 9.37
N ILE A 106 0.13 -7.46 10.23
CA ILE A 106 -0.65 -6.23 10.02
C ILE A 106 0.25 -5.00 10.10
N LEU A 107 1.12 -4.91 11.11
CA LEU A 107 2.02 -3.77 11.30
C LEU A 107 2.91 -3.54 10.07
N PHE A 108 3.57 -4.59 9.59
CA PHE A 108 4.47 -4.46 8.44
C PHE A 108 3.69 -4.24 7.14
N GLY A 109 2.51 -4.85 7.00
CA GLY A 109 1.61 -4.56 5.89
C GLY A 109 1.24 -3.08 5.84
N ALA A 110 0.83 -2.50 6.98
CA ALA A 110 0.45 -1.09 7.09
C ALA A 110 1.62 -0.13 6.84
N ILE A 111 2.83 -0.43 7.33
CA ILE A 111 4.03 0.38 7.10
C ILE A 111 4.47 0.36 5.62
N SER A 112 4.12 -0.70 4.89
CA SER A 112 4.51 -0.89 3.49
C SER A 112 3.49 -0.30 2.49
N THR A 113 2.39 0.28 2.98
CA THR A 113 1.35 0.98 2.20
C THR A 113 1.74 2.43 1.92
#